data_AF-A0A4U1HPC2-F1
#
_entry.id   AF-A0A4U1HPC2-F1
#
_cell.length_a   1.000
_cell.length_b   1.000
_cell.length_c   1.000
_cell.angle_alpha   90.00
_cell.angle_beta   90.00
_cell.angle_gamma   90.00
#
_symmetry.space_group_name_H-M   'P 1'
#
loop_
_entity.id
_entity.type
_entity.pdbx_description
1 polymer ?
#
loop_
_entity_poly.entity_id
_entity_poly.type
_entity_poly.pdbx_seq_one_letter_code
_entity_poly.pdbx_strand_id
1 'polypeptide(L)'
;MTDLIKRASAEARAFQKSRRNGESASKQKISRKSKRLANGADLDDAPLIEAPRKPRFAPVTFSEEGGVRYLHFGTEWVQGAMRIKKPDHIELEYAQQMMAWLLFLETPKRIVQLGLGAAALTKFAHRFLKRAQVEAVELNPAVVVAARTMFELPHDDARLTVHETDAWDFVNDRANHGTIGALQIDLYDATARGPVHDSLAFYRAVRACLADAGVVTINLFGDHPSFVRNMKHLNTAFDNRVIALPEVHEGNRVALAFSGPALDVPFLTLQQRAKLIEAKLGLPARQWLKGLEASLGGKQARFAI
;
A
#
# COMPACT_ATOMS: atom_id res chain seq x y z
N MET A 1 26.05 23.98 -15.83
CA MET A 1 26.04 24.03 -14.35
C MET A 1 24.60 24.03 -13.93
N THR A 2 24.08 22.84 -13.64
CA THR A 2 22.67 22.54 -13.41
C THR A 2 22.45 22.51 -11.91
N ASP A 3 21.68 23.47 -11.40
CA ASP A 3 21.20 23.42 -10.03
C ASP A 3 20.23 22.25 -9.88
N LEU A 4 20.79 21.11 -9.44
CA LEU A 4 20.04 19.97 -8.93
C LEU A 4 19.12 20.49 -7.83
N ILE A 5 17.81 20.46 -8.08
CA ILE A 5 16.78 20.68 -7.08
C ILE A 5 17.12 19.78 -5.88
N LYS A 6 17.51 20.42 -4.78
CA LYS A 6 17.65 19.79 -3.47
C LYS A 6 16.27 19.30 -3.03
N ARG A 7 15.82 18.15 -3.54
CA ARG A 7 14.71 17.36 -2.97
C ARG A 7 15.20 16.68 -1.69
N ALA A 8 15.48 17.51 -0.69
CA ALA A 8 15.69 17.08 0.68
C ALA A 8 14.32 17.06 1.36
N SER A 9 13.92 15.88 1.84
CA SER A 9 12.74 15.67 2.67
C SER A 9 12.55 16.81 3.67
N ALA A 10 11.39 17.47 3.60
CA ALA A 10 10.94 18.42 4.61
C ALA A 10 10.87 17.76 6.00
N GLU A 11 10.78 16.43 6.07
CA GLU A 11 10.78 15.66 7.32
C GLU A 11 12.17 15.59 7.96
N ALA A 12 13.26 15.48 7.18
CA ALA A 12 14.62 15.56 7.72
C ALA A 12 14.90 16.93 8.38
N ARG A 13 14.30 18.01 7.85
CA ARG A 13 14.39 19.36 8.43
C ARG A 13 13.42 19.59 9.58
N ALA A 14 12.20 19.04 9.53
CA ALA A 14 11.23 19.14 10.61
C ALA A 14 11.67 18.38 11.88
N PHE A 15 12.29 17.21 11.72
CA PHE A 15 12.80 16.42 12.85
C PHE A 15 14.04 17.02 13.52
N GLN A 16 14.98 17.62 12.77
CA GLN A 16 16.10 18.37 13.36
C GLN A 16 15.65 19.60 14.16
N LYS A 17 14.57 20.25 13.74
CA LYS A 17 14.00 21.43 14.43
C LYS A 17 13.27 21.03 15.72
N SER A 18 12.62 19.87 15.75
CA SER A 18 11.96 19.34 16.97
C SER A 18 12.95 18.90 18.06
N ARG A 19 14.13 18.37 17.67
CA ARG A 19 15.20 18.00 18.61
C ARG A 19 15.91 19.19 19.25
N ARG A 20 15.94 20.36 18.60
CA ARG A 20 16.58 21.58 19.13
C ARG A 20 15.72 22.38 20.11
N ASN A 21 14.39 22.16 20.12
CA ASN A 21 13.46 22.92 20.96
C ASN A 21 12.99 22.15 22.21
N GLY A 22 13.63 21.04 22.55
CA GLY A 22 13.22 20.10 23.60
C GLY A 22 14.00 20.21 24.93
N GLU A 23 14.60 21.35 25.26
CA GLU A 23 15.22 21.58 26.58
C GLU A 23 14.66 22.83 27.24
N SER A 24 13.46 22.72 27.81
CA SER A 24 13.05 23.40 29.05
C SER A 24 11.56 23.17 29.31
N ALA A 25 11.25 22.21 30.19
CA ALA A 25 9.96 22.18 30.85
C ALA A 25 10.12 21.65 32.27
N SER A 26 9.70 22.49 33.20
CA SER A 26 9.80 22.40 34.64
C SER A 26 8.94 21.28 35.25
N LYS A 27 9.44 20.71 36.34
CA LYS A 27 8.76 19.70 37.16
C LYS A 27 7.54 20.31 37.86
N GLN A 28 6.35 19.76 37.62
CA GLN A 28 5.22 19.87 38.55
C GLN A 28 4.65 18.48 38.87
N LYS A 29 4.71 18.14 40.17
CA LYS A 29 4.16 16.93 40.78
C LYS A 29 2.62 17.01 40.80
N ILE A 30 1.95 15.98 40.28
CA ILE A 30 0.52 15.75 40.57
C ILE A 30 0.36 14.38 41.22
N SER A 31 -0.25 14.39 42.41
CA SER A 31 -0.47 13.24 43.27
C SER A 31 -1.54 12.31 42.71
N ARG A 32 -1.25 11.00 42.69
CA ARG A 32 -2.22 9.93 42.40
C ARG A 32 -3.18 9.75 43.59
N LYS A 33 -4.49 9.85 43.35
CA LYS A 33 -5.51 9.20 44.18
C LYS A 33 -6.35 8.30 43.29
N SER A 34 -6.38 7.02 43.64
CA SER A 34 -7.20 5.99 43.01
C SER A 34 -8.67 6.17 43.41
N LYS A 35 -9.58 6.00 42.44
CA LYS A 35 -10.96 5.61 42.70
C LYS A 35 -11.38 4.61 41.63
N ARG A 36 -11.52 3.35 42.03
CA ARG A 36 -12.30 2.34 41.31
C ARG A 36 -13.75 2.83 41.33
N LEU A 37 -14.39 2.90 40.17
CA LEU A 37 -15.84 2.97 40.04
C LEU A 37 -16.28 1.86 39.10
N ALA A 38 -17.05 0.93 39.67
CA ALA A 38 -17.97 0.08 38.95
C ALA A 38 -19.11 0.97 38.41
N ASN A 39 -19.64 0.65 37.22
CA ASN A 39 -21.07 0.50 36.96
C ASN A 39 -21.35 0.45 35.45
N GLY A 40 -21.98 -0.64 35.02
CA GLY A 40 -22.56 -0.79 33.68
C GLY A 40 -23.96 -0.20 33.60
N ALA A 41 -24.08 1.12 33.74
CA ALA A 41 -25.37 1.82 33.71
C ALA A 41 -25.35 3.13 32.88
N ASP A 42 -24.37 3.30 31.99
CA ASP A 42 -24.14 4.54 31.23
C ASP A 42 -24.42 4.41 29.71
N LEU A 43 -25.05 3.32 29.26
CA LEU A 43 -25.31 3.09 27.83
C LEU A 43 -26.66 3.64 27.34
N ASP A 44 -27.58 3.95 28.26
CA ASP A 44 -28.93 4.42 27.90
C ASP A 44 -28.97 5.91 27.51
N ASP A 45 -27.99 6.71 27.96
CA ASP A 45 -27.84 8.14 27.62
C ASP A 45 -26.78 8.38 26.52
N ALA A 46 -26.27 7.31 25.90
CA ALA A 46 -25.34 7.45 24.78
C ALA A 46 -26.08 8.06 23.58
N PRO A 47 -25.66 9.23 23.06
CA PRO A 47 -26.36 9.87 21.96
C PRO A 47 -26.40 8.92 20.76
N LEU A 48 -27.61 8.55 20.34
CA LEU A 48 -27.86 7.84 19.10
C LEU A 48 -27.30 8.70 17.96
N ILE A 49 -26.24 8.23 17.32
CA ILE A 49 -25.71 8.87 16.12
C ILE A 49 -26.73 8.61 15.00
N GLU A 50 -27.66 9.56 14.80
CA GLU A 50 -28.82 9.44 13.90
C GLU A 50 -28.46 9.17 12.43
N ALA A 51 -27.21 9.41 12.02
CA ALA A 51 -26.63 8.91 10.79
C ALA A 51 -25.09 8.92 10.89
N PRO A 52 -24.38 7.92 10.33
CA PRO A 52 -22.92 7.98 10.23
C PRO A 52 -22.53 9.26 9.49
N ARG A 53 -21.71 10.11 10.12
CA ARG A 53 -21.22 11.34 9.49
C ARG A 53 -20.51 10.98 8.20
N LYS A 54 -20.92 11.59 7.08
CA LYS A 54 -20.22 11.42 5.79
C LYS A 54 -18.74 11.76 5.99
N PRO A 55 -17.81 10.87 5.61
CA PRO A 55 -16.38 11.15 5.73
C PRO A 55 -16.04 12.42 4.94
N ARG A 56 -15.26 13.31 5.57
CA ARG A 56 -14.73 14.50 4.90
C ARG A 56 -13.38 14.16 4.30
N PHE A 57 -13.29 14.20 2.98
CA PHE A 57 -12.05 13.97 2.27
C PHE A 57 -11.28 15.25 2.03
N ALA A 58 -9.96 15.15 1.95
CA ALA A 58 -9.14 16.25 1.48
C ALA A 58 -9.43 16.56 0.00
N PRO A 59 -9.25 17.82 -0.45
CA PRO A 59 -9.41 18.18 -1.84
C PRO A 59 -8.46 17.36 -2.74
N VAL A 60 -8.98 16.81 -3.82
CA VAL A 60 -8.17 16.18 -4.86
C VAL A 60 -7.62 17.30 -5.77
N THR A 61 -6.29 17.42 -5.83
CA THR A 61 -5.59 18.42 -6.64
C THR A 61 -4.55 17.77 -7.54
N PHE A 62 -4.12 18.48 -8.59
CA PHE A 62 -3.19 17.98 -9.60
C PHE A 62 -2.07 18.98 -9.88
N SER A 63 -0.91 18.47 -10.23
CA SER A 63 0.19 19.25 -10.81
C SER A 63 0.77 18.53 -12.03
N GLU A 64 1.44 19.26 -12.91
CA GLU A 64 2.13 18.69 -14.06
C GLU A 64 3.55 19.22 -14.16
N GLU A 65 4.52 18.32 -14.26
CA GLU A 65 5.93 18.65 -14.43
C GLU A 65 6.61 17.58 -15.31
N GLY A 66 7.45 17.97 -16.27
CA GLY A 66 8.24 17.01 -17.05
C GLY A 66 7.41 15.98 -17.84
N GLY A 67 6.17 16.30 -18.20
CA GLY A 67 5.23 15.40 -18.89
C GLY A 67 4.63 14.31 -17.98
N VAL A 68 4.69 14.51 -16.67
CA VAL A 68 4.06 13.67 -15.64
C VAL A 68 2.98 14.48 -14.96
N ARG A 69 1.81 13.88 -14.79
CA ARG A 69 0.72 14.40 -13.96
C ARG A 69 0.76 13.74 -12.60
N TYR A 70 0.68 14.54 -11.55
CA TYR A 70 0.71 14.09 -10.16
C TYR A 70 -0.64 14.30 -9.49
N LEU A 71 -1.03 13.33 -8.67
CA LEU A 71 -2.20 13.39 -7.79
C LEU A 71 -1.77 13.85 -6.40
N HIS A 72 -2.55 14.75 -5.81
CA HIS A 72 -2.34 15.27 -4.46
C HIS A 72 -3.66 15.30 -3.67
N PHE A 73 -3.56 15.30 -2.34
CA PHE A 73 -4.69 15.42 -1.42
C PHE A 73 -4.60 16.70 -0.59
N GLY A 74 -4.67 17.85 -1.27
CA GLY A 74 -4.64 19.17 -0.62
C GLY A 74 -3.30 19.53 0.04
N THR A 75 -2.26 18.73 -0.19
CA THR A 75 -0.90 18.89 0.32
C THR A 75 0.12 18.79 -0.84
N GLU A 76 1.39 19.09 -0.58
CA GLU A 76 2.46 18.94 -1.59
C GLU A 76 2.83 17.47 -1.87
N TRP A 77 2.32 16.55 -1.05
CA TRP A 77 2.66 15.13 -1.14
C TRP A 77 2.10 14.47 -2.39
N VAL A 78 2.93 13.69 -3.08
CA VAL A 78 2.53 12.91 -4.25
C VAL A 78 1.80 11.66 -3.78
N GLN A 79 0.55 11.53 -4.19
CA GLN A 79 -0.33 10.38 -3.88
C GLN A 79 -0.42 9.40 -5.07
N GLY A 80 0.11 9.78 -6.22
CA GLY A 80 0.10 9.00 -7.44
C GLY A 80 0.66 9.82 -8.60
N ALA A 81 1.10 9.14 -9.65
CA ALA A 81 1.63 9.80 -10.84
C ALA A 81 1.30 9.02 -12.11
N MET A 82 1.20 9.74 -13.21
CA MET A 82 1.03 9.16 -14.55
C MET A 82 1.83 9.95 -15.57
N ARG A 83 2.61 9.26 -16.39
CA ARG A 83 3.25 9.85 -17.55
C ARG A 83 2.23 10.06 -18.66
N ILE A 84 2.03 11.30 -19.08
CA ILE A 84 1.00 11.68 -20.08
C ILE A 84 1.21 10.93 -21.40
N LYS A 85 2.46 10.77 -21.85
CA LYS A 85 2.77 10.05 -23.10
C LYS A 85 2.75 8.52 -22.97
N LYS A 86 2.72 7.98 -21.75
CA LYS A 86 2.79 6.54 -21.45
C LYS A 86 1.87 6.23 -20.27
N PRO A 87 0.55 6.41 -20.42
CA PRO A 87 -0.39 6.39 -19.30
C PRO A 87 -0.42 5.03 -18.60
N ASP A 88 -0.26 3.93 -19.34
CA ASP A 88 -0.23 2.57 -18.81
C ASP A 88 1.10 2.19 -18.13
N HIS A 89 2.13 3.05 -18.18
CA HIS A 89 3.38 2.80 -17.47
C HIS A 89 3.24 3.23 -16.01
N ILE A 90 3.67 2.36 -15.09
CA ILE A 90 3.73 2.69 -13.67
C ILE A 90 4.91 3.63 -13.45
N GLU A 91 4.64 4.92 -13.19
CA GLU A 91 5.68 5.95 -13.08
C GLU A 91 6.46 5.87 -11.76
N LEU A 92 5.79 5.55 -10.65
CA LEU A 92 6.40 5.55 -9.32
C LEU A 92 7.11 4.22 -9.03
N GLU A 93 8.33 4.29 -8.48
CA GLU A 93 9.17 3.12 -8.24
C GLU A 93 8.55 2.15 -7.22
N TYR A 94 7.99 2.65 -6.11
CA TYR A 94 7.33 1.79 -5.13
C TYR A 94 6.13 1.06 -5.75
N ALA A 95 5.37 1.73 -6.62
CA ALA A 95 4.21 1.12 -7.29
C ALA A 95 4.67 0.04 -8.26
N GLN A 96 5.82 0.20 -8.93
CA GLN A 96 6.43 -0.88 -9.69
C GLN A 96 6.81 -2.05 -8.77
N GLN A 97 7.45 -1.80 -7.61
CA GLN A 97 7.78 -2.84 -6.65
C GLN A 97 6.55 -3.56 -6.08
N MET A 98 5.41 -2.89 -5.97
CA MET A 98 4.15 -3.53 -5.56
C MET A 98 3.69 -4.62 -6.55
N MET A 99 4.27 -4.71 -7.75
CA MET A 99 4.06 -5.80 -8.72
C MET A 99 5.01 -6.99 -8.52
N ALA A 100 5.89 -6.96 -7.50
CA ALA A 100 6.86 -8.03 -7.24
C ALA A 100 6.22 -9.40 -6.92
N TRP A 101 4.92 -9.44 -6.60
CA TRP A 101 4.16 -10.69 -6.50
C TRP A 101 4.22 -11.53 -7.78
N LEU A 102 4.42 -10.92 -8.96
CA LEU A 102 4.59 -11.60 -10.25
C LEU A 102 5.80 -12.53 -10.29
N LEU A 103 6.79 -12.35 -9.39
CA LEU A 103 7.91 -13.29 -9.26
C LEU A 103 7.45 -14.66 -8.75
N PHE A 104 6.35 -14.71 -7.98
CA PHE A 104 5.92 -15.89 -7.23
C PHE A 104 4.66 -16.52 -7.80
N LEU A 105 3.74 -15.71 -8.35
CA LEU A 105 2.48 -16.18 -8.92
C LEU A 105 2.40 -15.90 -10.42
N GLU A 106 1.91 -16.87 -11.18
CA GLU A 106 1.32 -16.58 -12.48
C GLU A 106 0.09 -15.68 -12.31
N THR A 107 -0.34 -15.00 -13.37
CA THR A 107 -1.51 -14.11 -13.33
C THR A 107 -2.73 -14.84 -12.75
N PRO A 108 -3.20 -14.46 -11.55
CA PRO A 108 -4.36 -15.11 -10.95
C PRO A 108 -5.64 -14.65 -11.65
N LYS A 109 -6.74 -15.38 -11.41
CA LYS A 109 -8.05 -15.02 -11.98
C LYS A 109 -8.59 -13.70 -11.42
N ARG A 110 -8.24 -13.35 -10.19
CA ARG A 110 -8.74 -12.16 -9.47
C ARG A 110 -7.58 -11.41 -8.81
N ILE A 111 -7.47 -10.13 -9.11
CA ILE A 111 -6.49 -9.18 -8.56
C ILE A 111 -7.28 -8.02 -7.94
N VAL A 112 -6.95 -7.66 -6.70
CA VAL A 112 -7.66 -6.58 -5.99
C VAL A 112 -6.66 -5.55 -5.48
N GLN A 113 -6.96 -4.28 -5.67
CA GLN A 113 -6.23 -3.17 -5.09
C GLN A 113 -7.09 -2.45 -4.04
N LEU A 114 -6.58 -2.32 -2.82
CA LEU A 114 -7.17 -1.49 -1.77
C LEU A 114 -6.48 -0.12 -1.81
N GLY A 115 -7.24 0.91 -2.18
CA GLY A 115 -6.77 2.27 -2.51
C GLY A 115 -6.54 2.41 -4.00
N LEU A 116 -7.17 3.38 -4.67
CA LEU A 116 -7.07 3.53 -6.13
C LEU A 116 -5.94 4.48 -6.55
N GLY A 117 -5.83 5.63 -5.87
CA GLY A 117 -4.86 6.68 -6.21
C GLY A 117 -4.98 7.13 -7.68
N ALA A 118 -3.83 7.31 -8.35
CA ALA A 118 -3.78 7.59 -9.79
C ALA A 118 -4.10 6.36 -10.69
N ALA A 119 -4.64 5.28 -10.10
CA ALA A 119 -4.99 4.03 -10.75
C ALA A 119 -3.86 3.32 -11.50
N ALA A 120 -2.60 3.61 -11.18
CA ALA A 120 -1.45 3.08 -11.90
C ALA A 120 -1.40 1.55 -11.87
N LEU A 121 -1.56 0.93 -10.70
CA LEU A 121 -1.56 -0.52 -10.53
C LEU A 121 -2.80 -1.16 -11.18
N THR A 122 -3.99 -0.64 -10.88
CA THR A 122 -5.28 -1.11 -11.44
C THR A 122 -5.27 -1.08 -12.97
N LYS A 123 -4.94 0.06 -13.58
CA LYS A 123 -4.89 0.22 -15.03
C LYS A 123 -3.83 -0.67 -15.66
N PHE A 124 -2.64 -0.75 -15.05
CA PHE A 124 -1.58 -1.64 -15.52
C PHE A 124 -2.05 -3.11 -15.55
N ALA A 125 -2.64 -3.58 -14.44
CA ALA A 125 -3.15 -4.95 -14.35
C ALA A 125 -4.25 -5.19 -15.40
N HIS A 126 -5.22 -4.29 -15.55
CA HIS A 126 -6.27 -4.41 -16.56
C HIS A 126 -5.72 -4.43 -17.99
N ARG A 127 -4.70 -3.60 -18.27
CA ARG A 127 -4.06 -3.48 -19.58
C ARG A 127 -3.24 -4.71 -19.93
N PHE A 128 -2.41 -5.22 -19.03
CA PHE A 128 -1.41 -6.23 -19.38
C PHE A 128 -1.72 -7.64 -18.87
N LEU A 129 -2.49 -7.77 -17.78
CA LEU A 129 -2.83 -9.06 -17.16
C LEU A 129 -4.21 -9.52 -17.61
N LYS A 130 -4.35 -9.79 -18.92
CA LYS A 130 -5.65 -10.01 -19.59
C LYS A 130 -6.49 -11.18 -19.06
N ARG A 131 -5.88 -12.12 -18.35
CA ARG A 131 -6.56 -13.29 -17.75
C ARG A 131 -7.21 -12.97 -16.40
N ALA A 132 -6.92 -11.81 -15.81
CA ALA A 132 -7.45 -11.41 -14.53
C ALA A 132 -8.71 -10.53 -14.68
N GLN A 133 -9.66 -10.75 -13.77
CA GLN A 133 -10.56 -9.73 -13.27
C GLN A 133 -9.77 -8.85 -12.29
N VAL A 134 -9.86 -7.54 -12.46
CA VAL A 134 -9.11 -6.53 -11.73
C VAL A 134 -10.12 -5.63 -11.03
N GLU A 135 -9.96 -5.49 -9.73
CA GLU A 135 -10.83 -4.66 -8.92
C GLU A 135 -10.02 -3.66 -8.13
N ALA A 136 -10.57 -2.47 -7.92
CA ALA A 136 -10.03 -1.49 -7.00
C ALA A 136 -11.11 -1.07 -6.00
N VAL A 137 -10.69 -0.80 -4.77
CA VAL A 137 -11.54 -0.33 -3.68
C VAL A 137 -11.07 1.05 -3.27
N GLU A 138 -11.92 2.05 -3.41
CA GLU A 138 -11.59 3.44 -3.10
C GLU A 138 -12.68 4.08 -2.26
N LEU A 139 -12.30 4.69 -1.15
CA LEU A 139 -13.23 5.30 -0.22
C LEU A 139 -13.68 6.70 -0.70
N ASN A 140 -12.80 7.44 -1.38
CA ASN A 140 -13.05 8.80 -1.81
C ASN A 140 -13.58 8.85 -3.26
N PRO A 141 -14.87 9.18 -3.49
CA PRO A 141 -15.44 9.24 -4.84
C PRO A 141 -14.75 10.25 -5.75
N ALA A 142 -14.16 11.32 -5.20
CA ALA A 142 -13.41 12.30 -5.99
C ALA A 142 -12.13 11.69 -6.59
N VAL A 143 -11.53 10.69 -5.93
CA VAL A 143 -10.38 9.95 -6.47
C VAL A 143 -10.82 9.06 -7.62
N VAL A 144 -11.98 8.41 -7.51
CA VAL A 144 -12.54 7.61 -8.62
C VAL A 144 -12.80 8.48 -9.84
N VAL A 145 -13.42 9.64 -9.66
CA VAL A 145 -13.66 10.61 -10.76
C VAL A 145 -12.34 11.07 -11.38
N ALA A 146 -11.36 11.44 -10.55
CA ALA A 146 -10.05 11.85 -11.03
C ALA A 146 -9.31 10.73 -11.76
N ALA A 147 -9.39 9.49 -11.28
CA ALA A 147 -8.76 8.35 -11.92
C ALA A 147 -9.25 8.15 -13.36
N ARG A 148 -10.57 8.27 -13.59
CA ARG A 148 -11.16 8.14 -14.93
C ARG A 148 -10.88 9.36 -15.82
N THR A 149 -11.05 10.56 -15.28
CA THR A 149 -11.01 11.80 -16.09
C THR A 149 -9.61 12.35 -16.29
N MET A 150 -8.72 12.17 -15.31
CA MET A 150 -7.37 12.76 -15.28
C MET A 150 -6.24 11.72 -15.35
N PHE A 151 -6.50 10.45 -15.04
CA PHE A 151 -5.47 9.40 -15.03
C PHE A 151 -5.77 8.21 -15.96
N GLU A 152 -6.67 8.41 -16.92
CA GLU A 152 -6.93 7.47 -18.03
C GLU A 152 -7.31 6.05 -17.59
N LEU A 153 -7.91 5.90 -16.40
CA LEU A 153 -8.55 4.64 -16.05
C LEU A 153 -9.79 4.48 -16.96
N PRO A 154 -9.87 3.44 -17.83
CA PRO A 154 -11.05 3.21 -18.67
C PRO A 154 -12.28 2.96 -17.80
N HIS A 155 -13.51 3.10 -18.31
CA HIS A 155 -14.72 2.71 -17.56
C HIS A 155 -14.73 1.21 -17.20
N ASP A 156 -15.57 0.86 -16.24
CA ASP A 156 -15.76 -0.55 -15.84
C ASP A 156 -16.27 -1.39 -17.01
N ASP A 157 -15.79 -2.62 -17.06
CA ASP A 157 -16.10 -3.62 -18.09
C ASP A 157 -16.18 -5.01 -17.45
N ALA A 158 -16.28 -6.06 -18.27
CA ALA A 158 -16.37 -7.43 -17.76
C ALA A 158 -15.14 -7.90 -16.95
N ARG A 159 -14.03 -7.16 -16.96
CA ARG A 159 -12.79 -7.46 -16.21
C ARG A 159 -12.37 -6.36 -15.25
N LEU A 160 -12.94 -5.16 -15.31
CA LEU A 160 -12.59 -4.04 -14.43
C LEU A 160 -13.79 -3.60 -13.62
N THR A 161 -13.62 -3.52 -12.30
CA THR A 161 -14.63 -2.95 -11.40
C THR A 161 -13.96 -2.04 -10.38
N VAL A 162 -14.52 -0.85 -10.14
CA VAL A 162 -14.10 0.02 -9.04
C VAL A 162 -15.23 0.15 -8.03
N HIS A 163 -14.94 -0.24 -6.80
CA HIS A 163 -15.87 -0.20 -5.68
C HIS A 163 -15.65 1.06 -4.86
N GLU A 164 -16.69 1.90 -4.76
CA GLU A 164 -16.73 3.04 -3.85
C GLU A 164 -17.14 2.59 -2.44
N THR A 165 -16.21 1.95 -1.72
CA THR A 165 -16.45 1.39 -0.38
C THR A 165 -15.20 1.46 0.49
N ASP A 166 -15.38 1.28 1.80
CA ASP A 166 -14.26 1.14 2.73
C ASP A 166 -13.54 -0.20 2.53
N ALA A 167 -12.20 -0.17 2.59
CA ALA A 167 -11.36 -1.35 2.46
C ALA A 167 -11.59 -2.35 3.60
N TRP A 168 -11.89 -1.88 4.81
CA TRP A 168 -12.29 -2.70 5.95
C TRP A 168 -13.57 -3.48 5.65
N ASP A 169 -14.57 -2.83 5.08
CA ASP A 169 -15.84 -3.48 4.74
C ASP A 169 -15.63 -4.53 3.65
N PHE A 170 -14.84 -4.20 2.62
CA PHE A 170 -14.51 -5.13 1.54
C PHE A 170 -13.86 -6.42 2.05
N VAL A 171 -12.86 -6.33 2.94
CA VAL A 171 -12.16 -7.53 3.44
C VAL A 171 -12.98 -8.34 4.46
N ASN A 172 -14.00 -7.72 5.06
CA ASN A 172 -14.93 -8.42 5.96
C ASN A 172 -16.12 -9.05 5.25
N ASP A 173 -16.38 -8.70 3.99
CA ASP A 173 -17.35 -9.41 3.16
C ASP A 173 -16.89 -10.84 2.89
N ARG A 174 -17.69 -11.80 3.35
CA ARG A 174 -17.45 -13.24 3.18
C ARG A 174 -17.43 -13.67 1.72
N ALA A 175 -18.08 -12.92 0.81
CA ALA A 175 -18.02 -13.20 -0.62
C ALA A 175 -16.58 -13.08 -1.18
N ASN A 176 -15.71 -12.32 -0.51
CA ASN A 176 -14.31 -12.17 -0.92
C ASN A 176 -13.38 -13.25 -0.36
N HIS A 177 -13.82 -14.05 0.61
CA HIS A 177 -12.96 -15.02 1.32
C HIS A 177 -12.51 -16.17 0.42
N GLY A 178 -11.20 -16.45 0.39
CA GLY A 178 -10.62 -17.53 -0.42
C GLY A 178 -10.57 -17.28 -1.93
N THR A 179 -10.79 -16.06 -2.41
CA THR A 179 -11.01 -15.81 -3.85
C THR A 179 -9.90 -15.02 -4.55
N ILE A 180 -9.06 -14.30 -3.80
CA ILE A 180 -8.11 -13.32 -4.36
C ILE A 180 -6.72 -13.93 -4.48
N GLY A 181 -6.14 -13.93 -5.69
CA GLY A 181 -4.77 -14.43 -5.87
C GLY A 181 -3.69 -13.39 -5.58
N ALA A 182 -3.92 -12.13 -5.98
CA ALA A 182 -3.02 -11.03 -5.65
C ALA A 182 -3.82 -9.86 -5.08
N LEU A 183 -3.42 -9.36 -3.92
CA LEU A 183 -4.03 -8.20 -3.27
C LEU A 183 -2.97 -7.14 -3.00
N GLN A 184 -3.25 -5.89 -3.34
CA GLN A 184 -2.31 -4.78 -3.21
C GLN A 184 -2.91 -3.74 -2.25
N ILE A 185 -2.16 -3.32 -1.23
CA ILE A 185 -2.62 -2.35 -0.21
C ILE A 185 -1.80 -1.07 -0.35
N ASP A 186 -2.47 0.00 -0.77
CA ASP A 186 -1.91 1.33 -1.00
C ASP A 186 -2.86 2.40 -0.40
N LEU A 187 -3.19 2.22 0.88
CA LEU A 187 -4.20 3.01 1.59
C LEU A 187 -3.55 4.13 2.41
N TYR A 188 -3.42 5.34 1.87
CA TYR A 188 -2.85 6.48 2.59
C TYR A 188 -3.87 7.58 2.88
N ASP A 189 -3.69 8.26 4.02
CA ASP A 189 -4.44 9.48 4.31
C ASP A 189 -3.83 10.71 3.61
N ALA A 190 -4.57 11.83 3.64
CA ALA A 190 -4.15 13.10 3.04
C ALA A 190 -2.84 13.69 3.61
N THR A 191 -2.41 13.20 4.77
CA THR A 191 -1.14 13.58 5.41
C THR A 191 -0.01 12.59 5.12
N ALA A 192 -0.26 11.58 4.27
CA ALA A 192 0.66 10.48 3.99
C ALA A 192 1.13 9.76 5.27
N ARG A 193 0.30 9.69 6.33
CA ARG A 193 0.68 9.08 7.61
C ARG A 193 0.34 7.60 7.65
N GLY A 194 1.18 6.78 7.01
CA GLY A 194 1.10 5.32 7.07
C GLY A 194 -0.20 4.74 6.48
N PRO A 195 -0.33 3.40 6.46
CA PRO A 195 -1.55 2.79 6.00
C PRO A 195 -2.71 3.11 6.94
N VAL A 196 -3.85 3.57 6.39
CA VAL A 196 -5.08 3.90 7.14
C VAL A 196 -5.57 2.69 7.96
N HIS A 197 -5.27 1.48 7.50
CA HIS A 197 -5.47 0.25 8.25
C HIS A 197 -4.13 -0.48 8.46
N ASP A 198 -3.70 -0.57 9.72
CA ASP A 198 -2.43 -1.21 10.08
C ASP A 198 -2.57 -2.23 11.23
N SER A 199 -3.80 -2.61 11.56
CA SER A 199 -4.10 -3.49 12.69
C SER A 199 -3.89 -4.97 12.34
N LEU A 200 -3.59 -5.78 13.35
CA LEU A 200 -3.54 -7.24 13.20
C LEU A 200 -4.88 -7.82 12.70
N ALA A 201 -6.01 -7.26 13.13
CA ALA A 201 -7.33 -7.71 12.70
C ALA A 201 -7.54 -7.47 11.20
N PHE A 202 -7.11 -6.30 10.69
CA PHE A 202 -7.17 -5.99 9.27
C PHE A 202 -6.34 -6.97 8.45
N TYR A 203 -5.08 -7.20 8.83
CA TYR A 203 -4.22 -8.13 8.10
C TYR A 203 -4.71 -9.58 8.14
N ARG A 204 -5.39 -10.00 9.21
CA ARG A 204 -6.08 -11.30 9.25
C ARG A 204 -7.28 -11.36 8.30
N ALA A 205 -8.09 -10.31 8.23
CA ALA A 205 -9.20 -10.22 7.28
C ALA A 205 -8.70 -10.22 5.82
N VAL A 206 -7.63 -9.47 5.54
CA VAL A 206 -6.92 -9.51 4.25
C VAL A 206 -6.48 -10.93 3.93
N ARG A 207 -5.82 -11.63 4.87
CA ARG A 207 -5.37 -13.01 4.66
C ARG A 207 -6.56 -13.95 4.36
N ALA A 208 -7.70 -13.77 5.02
CA ALA A 208 -8.90 -14.57 4.77
C ALA A 208 -9.47 -14.38 3.35
N CYS A 209 -9.23 -13.22 2.72
CA CYS A 209 -9.63 -12.96 1.33
C CYS A 209 -8.77 -13.69 0.29
N LEU A 210 -7.55 -14.08 0.66
CA LEU A 210 -6.63 -14.70 -0.27
C LEU A 210 -7.02 -16.15 -0.56
N ALA A 211 -6.84 -16.54 -1.82
CA ALA A 211 -6.93 -17.93 -2.24
C ALA A 211 -5.83 -18.79 -1.58
N ASP A 212 -5.95 -20.11 -1.75
CA ASP A 212 -5.01 -21.12 -1.23
C ASP A 212 -3.56 -20.85 -1.60
N ALA A 213 -3.30 -20.13 -2.69
CA ALA A 213 -1.99 -19.59 -3.04
C ALA A 213 -2.14 -18.11 -3.43
N GLY A 214 -2.08 -17.24 -2.43
CA GLY A 214 -2.18 -15.80 -2.60
C GLY A 214 -0.96 -15.03 -2.12
N VAL A 215 -0.75 -13.85 -2.71
CA VAL A 215 0.28 -12.89 -2.31
C VAL A 215 -0.35 -11.53 -2.07
N VAL A 216 0.04 -10.89 -0.97
CA VAL A 216 -0.28 -9.49 -0.70
C VAL A 216 0.97 -8.65 -0.89
N THR A 217 0.84 -7.49 -1.54
CA THR A 217 1.86 -6.44 -1.48
C THR A 217 1.33 -5.21 -0.74
N ILE A 218 2.16 -4.63 0.13
CA ILE A 218 1.78 -3.51 0.99
C ILE A 218 2.83 -2.41 0.84
N ASN A 219 2.39 -1.20 0.51
CA ASN A 219 3.25 -0.02 0.58
C ASN A 219 3.34 0.46 2.04
N LEU A 220 4.57 0.61 2.56
CA LEU A 220 4.85 1.07 3.92
C LEU A 220 5.86 2.21 3.88
N PHE A 221 5.92 3.03 4.93
CA PHE A 221 7.01 4.00 5.12
C PHE A 221 8.12 3.38 5.96
N GLY A 222 9.32 3.24 5.40
CA GLY A 222 10.47 2.60 6.03
C GLY A 222 11.04 3.36 7.23
N ASP A 223 11.10 4.69 7.15
CA ASP A 223 11.66 5.57 8.20
C ASP A 223 10.59 6.08 9.19
N HIS A 224 9.42 5.44 9.24
CA HIS A 224 8.33 5.80 10.15
C HIS A 224 8.18 4.75 11.27
N PRO A 225 7.89 5.14 12.54
CA PRO A 225 7.69 4.19 13.64
C PRO A 225 6.61 3.13 13.38
N SER A 226 5.66 3.41 12.49
CA SER A 226 4.63 2.45 12.08
C SER A 226 5.21 1.27 11.30
N PHE A 227 6.40 1.36 10.69
CA PHE A 227 7.01 0.26 9.94
C PHE A 227 7.18 -0.99 10.80
N VAL A 228 7.81 -0.85 11.97
CA VAL A 228 8.08 -1.97 12.89
C VAL A 228 6.78 -2.58 13.38
N ARG A 229 5.77 -1.75 13.68
CA ARG A 229 4.43 -2.21 14.08
C ARG A 229 3.75 -3.00 12.96
N ASN A 230 3.78 -2.47 11.74
CA ASN A 230 3.22 -3.13 10.55
C ASN A 230 3.88 -4.49 10.31
N MET A 231 5.21 -4.55 10.33
CA MET A 231 5.94 -5.80 10.15
C MET A 231 5.60 -6.82 11.24
N LYS A 232 5.44 -6.40 12.51
CA LYS A 232 5.00 -7.30 13.58
C LYS A 232 3.59 -7.87 13.33
N HIS A 233 2.64 -7.02 12.94
CA HIS A 233 1.27 -7.46 12.66
C HIS A 233 1.19 -8.35 11.42
N LEU A 234 1.89 -8.00 10.34
CA LEU A 234 1.99 -8.81 9.13
C LEU A 234 2.59 -10.19 9.44
N ASN A 235 3.72 -10.25 10.13
CA ASN A 235 4.33 -11.54 10.50
C ASN A 235 3.38 -12.39 11.36
N THR A 236 2.63 -11.77 12.27
CA THR A 236 1.63 -12.49 13.08
C THR A 236 0.43 -12.96 12.26
N ALA A 237 -0.01 -12.17 11.26
CA ALA A 237 -1.15 -12.52 10.42
C ALA A 237 -0.81 -13.60 9.38
N PHE A 238 0.42 -13.60 8.86
CA PHE A 238 0.88 -14.45 7.75
C PHE A 238 1.89 -15.53 8.18
N ASP A 239 1.88 -15.92 9.45
CA ASP A 239 2.71 -17.01 9.99
C ASP A 239 4.21 -16.85 9.72
N ASN A 240 4.72 -15.62 9.88
CA ASN A 240 6.09 -15.18 9.56
C ASN A 240 6.50 -15.28 8.09
N ARG A 241 5.54 -15.43 7.18
CA ARG A 241 5.80 -15.50 5.74
C ARG A 241 5.67 -14.12 5.12
N VAL A 242 6.55 -13.23 5.56
CA VAL A 242 6.59 -11.83 5.15
C VAL A 242 8.01 -11.41 4.86
N ILE A 243 8.22 -10.76 3.72
CA ILE A 243 9.51 -10.15 3.36
C ILE A 243 9.29 -8.72 2.90
N ALA A 244 10.11 -7.79 3.39
CA ALA A 244 10.11 -6.41 2.92
C ALA A 244 11.31 -6.19 1.99
N LEU A 245 11.07 -5.58 0.84
CA LEU A 245 12.14 -5.11 -0.05
C LEU A 245 12.92 -3.95 0.62
N PRO A 246 14.13 -3.64 0.12
CA PRO A 246 14.85 -2.45 0.51
C PRO A 246 14.03 -1.19 0.22
N GLU A 247 14.34 -0.14 0.97
CA GLU A 247 13.75 1.18 0.77
C GLU A 247 14.08 1.73 -0.62
N VAL A 248 13.06 2.29 -1.28
CA VAL A 248 13.20 3.03 -2.53
C VAL A 248 13.19 4.53 -2.25
N HIS A 249 13.29 5.33 -3.31
CA HIS A 249 13.18 6.78 -3.19
C HIS A 249 11.92 7.18 -2.39
N GLU A 250 12.04 8.28 -1.64
CA GLU A 250 10.94 8.88 -0.85
C GLU A 250 10.53 8.08 0.40
N GLY A 251 11.31 7.07 0.79
CA GLY A 251 11.14 6.36 2.07
C GLY A 251 10.15 5.19 2.02
N ASN A 252 9.63 4.85 0.84
CA ASN A 252 8.71 3.74 0.68
C ASN A 252 9.43 2.38 0.79
N ARG A 253 8.77 1.41 1.42
CA ARG A 253 9.19 0.02 1.50
C ARG A 253 8.01 -0.88 1.18
N VAL A 254 8.16 -1.73 0.16
CA VAL A 254 7.14 -2.71 -0.19
C VAL A 254 7.34 -4.00 0.58
N ALA A 255 6.33 -4.41 1.34
CA ALA A 255 6.26 -5.72 1.97
C ALA A 255 5.46 -6.70 1.09
N LEU A 256 5.89 -7.95 1.05
CA LEU A 256 5.20 -9.08 0.44
C LEU A 256 4.83 -10.07 1.55
N ALA A 257 3.59 -10.55 1.55
CA ALA A 257 3.09 -11.54 2.49
C ALA A 257 2.37 -12.70 1.78
N PHE A 258 2.56 -13.93 2.25
CA PHE A 258 2.15 -15.15 1.52
C PHE A 258 1.12 -15.97 2.33
N SER A 259 0.01 -16.37 1.70
CA SER A 259 -1.05 -17.17 2.37
C SER A 259 -0.99 -18.68 2.14
N GLY A 260 -0.28 -19.14 1.10
CA GLY A 260 -0.37 -20.54 0.63
C GLY A 260 0.58 -21.55 1.28
N PRO A 261 1.09 -22.58 0.57
CA PRO A 261 2.14 -23.43 1.10
C PRO A 261 3.45 -22.65 1.31
N ALA A 262 4.36 -23.20 2.11
CA ALA A 262 5.72 -22.69 2.21
C ALA A 262 6.35 -22.67 0.82
N LEU A 263 7.05 -21.59 0.48
CA LEU A 263 7.77 -21.49 -0.78
C LEU A 263 9.18 -21.99 -0.56
N ASP A 264 9.66 -22.83 -1.48
CA ASP A 264 11.06 -23.19 -1.58
C ASP A 264 11.42 -23.33 -3.07
N VAL A 265 11.94 -22.24 -3.64
CA VAL A 265 12.15 -22.11 -5.08
C VAL A 265 13.60 -21.72 -5.40
N PRO A 266 14.25 -22.30 -6.41
CA PRO A 266 15.57 -21.85 -6.84
C PRO A 266 15.56 -20.37 -7.25
N PHE A 267 16.57 -19.60 -6.84
CA PHE A 267 16.72 -18.21 -7.30
C PHE A 267 16.87 -18.12 -8.82
N LEU A 268 17.41 -19.17 -9.46
CA LEU A 268 17.47 -19.27 -10.92
C LEU A 268 16.07 -19.23 -11.57
N THR A 269 15.07 -19.86 -10.95
CA THR A 269 13.67 -19.82 -11.41
C THR A 269 13.11 -18.40 -11.28
N LEU A 270 13.36 -17.72 -10.16
CA LEU A 270 12.97 -16.33 -9.98
C LEU A 270 13.68 -15.39 -10.98
N GLN A 271 14.94 -15.66 -11.30
CA GLN A 271 15.69 -14.91 -12.31
C GLN A 271 15.11 -15.08 -13.71
N GLN A 272 14.70 -16.29 -14.08
CA GLN A 272 14.01 -16.55 -15.36
C GLN A 272 12.66 -15.81 -15.42
N ARG A 273 11.88 -15.86 -14.33
CA ARG A 273 10.63 -15.09 -14.22
C ARG A 273 10.86 -13.59 -14.30
N ALA A 274 11.87 -13.06 -13.63
CA ALA A 274 12.22 -11.64 -13.68
C ALA A 274 12.56 -11.17 -15.11
N LYS A 275 13.34 -11.97 -15.86
CA LYS A 275 13.63 -11.67 -17.28
C LYS A 275 12.36 -11.66 -18.13
N LEU A 276 11.44 -12.60 -17.89
CA LEU A 276 10.17 -12.66 -18.61
C LEU A 276 9.28 -11.45 -18.30
N ILE A 277 9.17 -11.07 -17.02
CA ILE A 277 8.43 -9.88 -16.58
C ILE A 277 8.98 -8.64 -17.26
N GLU A 278 10.29 -8.42 -17.23
CA GLU A 278 10.89 -7.27 -17.90
C GLU A 278 10.59 -7.25 -19.42
N ALA A 279 10.75 -8.39 -20.08
CA ALA A 279 10.54 -8.49 -21.53
C ALA A 279 9.07 -8.29 -21.95
N LYS A 280 8.11 -8.76 -21.14
CA LYS A 280 6.68 -8.74 -21.47
C LYS A 280 5.94 -7.53 -20.92
N LEU A 281 6.38 -7.03 -19.78
CA LEU A 281 5.66 -6.05 -18.96
C LEU A 281 6.45 -4.76 -18.76
N GLY A 282 7.75 -4.73 -19.09
CA GLY A 282 8.58 -3.53 -18.95
C GLY A 282 8.83 -3.11 -17.50
N LEU A 283 8.53 -3.97 -16.52
CA LEU A 283 8.74 -3.73 -15.10
C LEU A 283 10.13 -4.22 -14.66
N PRO A 284 10.87 -3.50 -13.79
CA PRO A 284 12.28 -3.78 -13.48
C PRO A 284 12.50 -4.97 -12.53
N ALA A 285 11.96 -6.14 -12.87
CA ALA A 285 11.87 -7.29 -11.96
C ALA A 285 13.21 -7.87 -11.50
N ARG A 286 14.30 -7.71 -12.27
CA ARG A 286 15.64 -8.10 -11.79
C ARG A 286 16.12 -7.23 -10.63
N GLN A 287 15.66 -5.98 -10.53
CA GLN A 287 15.98 -5.11 -9.39
C GLN A 287 15.27 -5.60 -8.12
N TRP A 288 14.02 -6.04 -8.24
CA TRP A 288 13.28 -6.63 -7.11
C TRP A 288 13.96 -7.91 -6.62
N LEU A 289 14.49 -8.73 -7.54
CA LEU A 289 15.26 -9.93 -7.16
C LEU A 289 16.51 -9.60 -6.35
N LYS A 290 17.27 -8.58 -6.76
CA LYS A 290 18.41 -8.08 -5.96
C LYS A 290 17.95 -7.57 -4.60
N GLY A 291 16.78 -6.91 -4.56
CA GLY A 291 16.15 -6.48 -3.32
C GLY A 291 15.82 -7.64 -2.38
N LEU A 292 15.27 -8.74 -2.92
CA LEU A 292 15.01 -9.97 -2.17
C LEU A 292 16.30 -10.56 -1.61
N GLU A 293 17.36 -10.68 -2.41
CA GLU A 293 18.67 -11.16 -1.95
C GLU A 293 19.21 -10.28 -0.80
N ALA A 294 19.13 -8.95 -0.94
CA ALA A 294 19.58 -8.02 0.09
C ALA A 294 18.78 -8.18 1.39
N SER A 295 17.45 -8.29 1.31
CA SER A 295 16.57 -8.51 2.47
C SER A 295 16.78 -9.85 3.16
N LEU A 296 17.32 -10.84 2.45
CA LEU A 296 17.66 -12.16 2.97
C LEU A 296 19.11 -12.26 3.50
N GLY A 297 19.86 -11.14 3.52
CA GLY A 297 21.23 -11.10 4.01
C GLY A 297 22.29 -11.54 2.99
N GLY A 298 21.96 -11.61 1.70
CA GLY A 298 22.91 -11.88 0.62
C GLY A 298 22.40 -12.86 -0.44
N LYS A 299 23.30 -13.28 -1.33
CA LYS A 299 22.98 -14.27 -2.38
C LYS A 299 22.69 -15.63 -1.78
N GLN A 300 21.57 -16.22 -2.18
CA GLN A 300 21.17 -17.56 -1.77
C GLN A 300 20.90 -18.42 -3.02
N ALA A 301 21.04 -19.74 -2.89
CA ALA A 301 20.70 -20.66 -3.97
C ALA A 301 19.18 -20.78 -4.18
N ARG A 302 18.41 -20.61 -3.09
CA ARG A 302 16.96 -20.81 -3.04
C ARG A 302 16.31 -19.70 -2.23
N PHE A 303 15.10 -19.32 -2.62
CA PHE A 303 14.21 -18.46 -1.84
C PHE A 303 13.29 -19.38 -1.04
N ALA A 304 13.35 -19.30 0.29
CA ALA A 304 12.51 -20.06 1.19
C ALA A 304 11.77 -19.12 2.16
N ILE A 305 10.45 -19.28 2.28
CA ILE A 305 9.60 -18.51 3.21
C ILE A 305 8.35 -19.28 3.62
#